data_AF-A0A1I0W8S6-F1
#
_entry.id   AF-A0A1I0W8S6-F1
#
_cell.length_a   1.000
_cell.length_b   1.000
_cell.length_c   1.000
_cell.angle_alpha   90.00
_cell.angle_beta   90.00
_cell.angle_gamma   90.00
#
_symmetry.space_group_name_H-M   'P 1'
#
loop_
_entity.id
_entity.type
_entity.pdbx_description
1 polymer ?
#
loop_
_entity_poly.entity_id
_entity_poly.type
_entity_poly.pdbx_seq_one_letter_code
_entity_poly.pdbx_strand_id
1 'polypeptide(L)'
;MERRERDANWHWTENSALNPTTRWQDTPETVDELHLLVKSLAPERIELLRIIADGKPHTMSPEEEIRATFLNRAAEAFGFVPMIEIDGRTCSLVPEIRAPLRKAFEALATQHARRRKLGRD
;
A
#
# COMPACT_ATOMS: atom_id res chain seq x y z
N MET A 1 8.89 -40.83 -7.70
CA MET A 1 9.84 -39.86 -8.28
C MET A 1 9.10 -38.53 -8.51
N GLU A 2 8.41 -37.98 -7.49
CA GLU A 2 7.48 -36.84 -7.65
C GLU A 2 7.51 -35.84 -6.47
N ARG A 3 8.44 -36.04 -5.51
CA ARG A 3 8.65 -35.09 -4.40
C ARG A 3 9.80 -34.11 -4.68
N ARG A 4 10.81 -34.52 -5.46
CA ARG A 4 12.01 -33.71 -5.70
C ARG A 4 11.81 -32.56 -6.72
N GLU A 5 10.77 -32.60 -7.55
CA GLU A 5 10.47 -31.52 -8.50
C GLU A 5 9.65 -30.38 -7.90
N ARG A 6 8.95 -30.60 -6.78
CA ARG A 6 8.24 -29.53 -6.06
C ARG A 6 9.17 -28.63 -5.25
N ASP A 7 10.28 -29.18 -4.77
CA ASP A 7 11.27 -28.43 -3.99
C ASP A 7 12.14 -27.52 -4.89
N ALA A 8 12.29 -27.86 -6.17
CA ALA A 8 13.06 -27.05 -7.13
C ALA A 8 12.32 -25.78 -7.58
N ASN A 9 11.01 -25.67 -7.31
CA ASN A 9 10.20 -24.52 -7.72
C ASN A 9 9.97 -23.49 -6.61
N TRP A 10 10.49 -23.72 -5.39
CA TRP A 10 10.31 -22.83 -4.25
C TRP A 10 11.42 -21.77 -4.12
N HIS A 11 12.52 -21.92 -4.85
CA HIS A 11 13.72 -21.07 -4.69
C HIS A 11 13.83 -19.90 -5.68
N TRP A 12 12.88 -19.70 -6.60
CA TRP A 12 12.91 -18.54 -7.50
C TRP A 12 12.40 -17.24 -6.84
N THR A 13 11.82 -17.32 -5.65
CA THR A 13 11.15 -16.21 -4.96
C THR A 13 12.06 -15.36 -4.06
N GLU A 14 13.32 -15.71 -3.85
CA GLU A 14 14.16 -15.06 -2.81
C GLU A 14 15.52 -14.57 -3.33
N ASN A 15 15.55 -13.97 -4.52
CA ASN A 15 16.70 -13.14 -4.89
C ASN A 15 16.31 -11.66 -4.80
N SER A 16 16.56 -11.05 -3.64
CA SER A 16 16.34 -9.62 -3.40
C SER A 16 17.14 -8.72 -4.35
N ALA A 17 18.16 -9.27 -5.03
CA ALA A 17 18.92 -8.59 -6.08
C ALA A 17 18.20 -8.58 -7.44
N LEU A 18 17.19 -9.44 -7.65
CA LEU A 18 16.36 -9.47 -8.86
C LEU A 18 15.06 -8.66 -8.73
N ASN A 19 14.60 -8.39 -7.49
CA ASN A 19 13.51 -7.46 -7.18
C ASN A 19 13.95 -6.55 -6.03
N PRO A 20 14.70 -5.46 -6.31
CA PRO A 20 15.09 -4.52 -5.27
C PRO A 20 13.82 -3.93 -4.63
N THR A 21 13.72 -3.98 -3.31
CA THR A 21 12.60 -3.35 -2.59
C THR A 21 12.57 -1.86 -2.90
N THR A 22 11.51 -1.42 -3.56
CA THR A 22 11.35 -0.05 -4.05
C THR A 22 10.97 0.87 -2.90
N ARG A 23 11.64 2.03 -2.81
CA ARG A 23 11.24 3.09 -1.88
C ARG A 23 10.13 3.94 -2.49
N TRP A 24 9.35 4.60 -1.65
CA TRP A 24 8.27 5.49 -2.06
C TRP A 24 8.78 6.78 -2.71
N GLN A 25 9.24 6.69 -3.95
CA GLN A 25 9.65 7.85 -4.73
C GLN A 25 8.42 8.56 -5.29
N ASP A 26 8.45 9.89 -5.39
CA ASP A 26 7.34 10.65 -5.96
C ASP A 26 7.42 10.66 -7.50
N THR A 27 7.33 9.49 -8.11
CA THR A 27 7.31 9.30 -9.58
C THR A 27 5.91 8.92 -10.07
N PRO A 28 5.57 9.17 -11.35
CA PRO A 28 4.29 8.75 -11.92
C PRO A 28 4.01 7.25 -11.75
N GLU A 29 5.02 6.40 -11.91
CA GLU A 29 4.90 4.94 -11.79
C GLU A 29 4.52 4.54 -10.36
N THR A 30 5.18 5.13 -9.36
CA THR A 30 4.85 4.88 -7.95
C THR A 30 3.43 5.34 -7.61
N VAL A 31 3.00 6.47 -8.16
CA VAL A 31 1.63 6.99 -7.98
C VAL A 31 0.59 6.07 -8.62
N ASP A 32 0.86 5.55 -9.82
CA ASP A 32 -0.03 4.63 -10.52
C ASP A 32 -0.18 3.29 -9.79
N GLU A 33 0.93 2.71 -9.33
CA GLU A 33 0.91 1.48 -8.53
C GLU A 33 0.17 1.68 -7.20
N LEU A 34 0.41 2.81 -6.53
CA LEU A 34 -0.28 3.14 -5.29
C LEU A 34 -1.78 3.41 -5.52
N HIS A 35 -2.15 4.02 -6.65
CA HIS A 35 -3.55 4.18 -7.04
C HIS A 35 -4.23 2.83 -7.26
N LEU A 36 -3.55 1.87 -7.92
CA LEU A 36 -4.05 0.50 -8.07
C LEU A 36 -4.23 -0.19 -6.72
N LEU A 37 -3.23 -0.09 -5.84
CA LEU A 37 -3.29 -0.63 -4.48
C LEU A 37 -4.49 -0.03 -3.74
N VAL A 38 -4.57 1.30 -3.62
CA VAL A 38 -5.61 2.00 -2.87
C VAL A 38 -7.00 1.69 -3.40
N LYS A 39 -7.18 1.62 -4.72
CA LYS A 39 -8.45 1.27 -5.35
C LYS A 39 -8.93 -0.15 -5.01
N SER A 40 -8.01 -1.07 -4.69
CA SER A 40 -8.32 -2.45 -4.31
C SER A 40 -8.57 -2.64 -2.81
N LEU A 41 -8.29 -1.63 -1.98
CA LEU A 41 -8.46 -1.71 -0.54
C LEU A 41 -9.92 -1.65 -0.12
N ALA A 42 -10.23 -2.37 0.96
CA ALA A 42 -11.49 -2.22 1.66
C ALA A 42 -11.61 -0.81 2.27
N PRO A 43 -12.82 -0.23 2.38
CA PRO A 43 -13.03 1.13 2.88
C PRO A 43 -12.36 1.42 4.23
N GLU A 44 -12.36 0.46 5.15
CA GLU A 44 -11.82 0.61 6.50
C GLU A 44 -10.31 0.77 6.52
N ARG A 45 -9.62 0.23 5.49
CA ARG A 45 -8.16 0.36 5.31
C ARG A 45 -7.81 1.68 4.66
N ILE A 46 -8.63 2.14 3.72
CA ILE A 46 -8.53 3.47 3.13
C ILE A 46 -8.71 4.53 4.22
N GLU A 47 -9.66 4.31 5.13
CA GLU A 47 -9.91 5.24 6.23
C GLU A 47 -8.72 5.35 7.18
N LEU A 48 -8.09 4.23 7.56
CA LEU A 48 -6.86 4.27 8.35
C LEU A 48 -5.77 5.08 7.64
N LEU A 49 -5.53 4.85 6.34
CA LEU A 49 -4.55 5.63 5.57
C LEU A 49 -4.86 7.13 5.55
N ARG A 50 -6.14 7.52 5.53
CA ARG A 50 -6.55 8.94 5.61
C ARG A 50 -6.29 9.53 6.98
N ILE A 51 -6.57 8.79 8.05
CA ILE A 51 -6.33 9.22 9.44
C ILE A 51 -4.85 9.55 9.63
N ILE A 52 -3.96 8.68 9.13
CA ILE A 52 -2.51 8.85 9.29
C ILE A 52 -1.84 9.61 8.14
N ALA A 53 -2.60 10.16 7.19
CA ALA A 53 -2.05 10.77 5.97
C ALA A 53 -1.22 12.04 6.24
N ASP A 54 -1.52 12.78 7.33
CA ASP A 54 -0.69 13.91 7.76
C ASP A 54 0.64 13.45 8.40
N GLY A 55 0.73 12.14 8.66
CA GLY A 55 1.88 11.44 9.18
C GLY A 55 2.22 11.76 10.63
N LYS A 56 1.24 12.28 11.38
CA LYS A 56 1.33 12.32 12.84
C LYS A 56 1.13 10.90 13.41
N PRO A 57 1.79 10.59 14.54
CA PRO A 57 1.51 9.36 15.27
C PRO A 57 0.03 9.28 15.66
N HIS A 58 -0.58 8.14 15.36
CA HIS A 58 -1.95 7.79 15.70
C HIS A 58 -1.95 6.59 16.64
N THR A 59 -2.70 6.68 17.74
CA THR A 59 -2.84 5.56 18.67
C THR A 59 -3.84 4.56 18.10
N MET A 60 -3.39 3.32 17.91
CA MET A 60 -4.18 2.27 17.29
C MET A 60 -5.04 1.49 18.30
N SER A 61 -6.24 1.15 17.87
CA SER A 61 -6.99 0.01 18.36
C SER A 61 -6.43 -1.32 17.83
N PRO A 62 -6.78 -2.48 18.43
CA PRO A 62 -6.35 -3.79 17.92
C PRO A 62 -6.74 -4.05 16.46
N GLU A 63 -7.90 -3.55 16.02
CA GLU A 63 -8.31 -3.68 14.62
C GLU A 63 -7.46 -2.83 13.68
N GLU A 64 -7.08 -1.62 14.10
CA GLU A 64 -6.21 -0.75 13.32
C GLU A 64 -4.79 -1.31 13.21
N GLU A 65 -4.30 -1.99 14.23
CA GLU A 65 -3.02 -2.72 14.18
C GLU A 65 -3.04 -3.82 13.11
N ILE A 66 -4.12 -4.61 13.04
CA ILE A 66 -4.30 -5.62 11.99
C ILE A 66 -4.35 -4.95 10.60
N ARG A 67 -5.04 -3.81 10.47
CA ARG A 67 -5.14 -3.06 9.21
C ARG A 67 -3.79 -2.46 8.80
N ALA A 68 -3.03 -1.88 9.72
CA ALA A 68 -1.70 -1.33 9.48
C ALA A 68 -0.72 -2.42 9.03
N THR A 69 -0.74 -3.56 9.73
CA THR A 69 0.07 -4.73 9.37
C THR A 69 -0.28 -5.24 7.98
N PHE A 70 -1.57 -5.37 7.66
CA PHE A 70 -2.04 -5.75 6.32
C PHE A 70 -1.53 -4.78 5.25
N LEU A 71 -1.63 -3.48 5.50
CA LEU A 71 -1.19 -2.44 4.57
C LEU A 71 0.31 -2.54 4.27
N ASN A 72 1.14 -2.79 5.28
CA ASN A 72 2.57 -3.06 5.08
C ASN A 72 2.83 -4.34 4.27
N ARG A 73 2.07 -5.42 4.52
CA ARG A 73 2.18 -6.65 3.71
C ARG A 73 1.71 -6.44 2.27
N ALA A 74 0.71 -5.60 2.05
CA ALA A 74 0.27 -5.23 0.71
C ALA A 74 1.35 -4.43 -0.03
N ALA A 75 2.01 -3.46 0.63
CA ALA A 75 3.16 -2.76 0.06
C ALA A 75 4.27 -3.72 -0.35
N GLU A 76 4.65 -4.64 0.55
CA GLU A 76 5.68 -5.65 0.31
C GLU A 76 5.33 -6.55 -0.89
N ALA A 77 4.07 -6.97 -1.03
CA ALA A 77 3.59 -7.77 -2.16
C ALA A 77 3.66 -7.01 -3.50
N PHE A 78 3.61 -5.67 -3.47
CA PHE A 78 3.85 -4.80 -4.62
C PHE A 78 5.35 -4.46 -4.78
N GLY A 79 6.24 -5.04 -3.98
CA GLY A 79 7.68 -4.81 -4.06
C GLY A 79 8.16 -3.54 -3.37
N PHE A 80 7.33 -2.90 -2.54
CA PHE A 80 7.68 -1.69 -1.81
C PHE A 80 8.16 -1.96 -0.38
N VAL A 81 8.90 -0.99 0.16
CA VAL A 81 9.15 -0.90 1.61
C VAL A 81 7.82 -0.67 2.36
N PRO A 82 7.76 -0.95 3.68
CA PRO A 82 6.58 -0.65 4.49
C PRO A 82 6.07 0.79 4.30
N MET A 83 4.75 0.97 4.34
CA MET A 83 4.11 2.27 4.21
C MET A 83 3.82 2.94 5.56
N ILE A 84 3.71 2.14 6.62
CA ILE A 84 3.34 2.56 7.96
C ILE A 84 4.44 2.13 8.93
N GLU A 85 4.96 3.08 9.70
CA GLU A 85 5.79 2.79 10.86
C GLU A 85 4.88 2.40 12.03
N ILE A 86 5.20 1.30 12.71
CA ILE A 86 4.46 0.83 13.89
C ILE A 86 5.44 0.84 15.07
N ASP A 87 5.13 1.66 16.07
CA ASP A 87 5.89 1.74 17.32
C ASP A 87 4.96 1.50 18.51
N GLY A 88 5.04 0.29 19.06
CA GLY A 88 4.15 -0.19 20.11
C GLY A 88 2.67 -0.09 19.70
N ARG A 89 1.93 0.80 20.37
CA ARG A 89 0.51 1.06 20.10
C ARG A 89 0.25 2.24 19.18
N THR A 90 1.30 2.86 18.65
CA THR A 90 1.18 4.00 17.75
C THR A 90 1.63 3.63 16.35
N CYS A 91 1.04 4.27 15.35
CA CYS A 91 1.51 4.17 13.99
C CYS A 91 1.54 5.52 13.30
N SER A 92 2.38 5.66 12.28
CA SER A 92 2.45 6.85 11.45
C SER A 92 2.77 6.46 10.02
N LEU A 93 2.38 7.31 9.08
CA LEU A 93 2.74 7.11 7.69
C LEU A 93 4.21 7.49 7.46
N VAL A 94 4.95 6.59 6.82
CA VAL A 94 6.34 6.79 6.40
C VAL A 94 6.43 8.12 5.62
N PRO A 95 7.40 9.02 5.92
CA PRO A 95 7.45 10.35 5.29
C PRO A 95 7.41 10.35 3.77
N GLU A 96 8.13 9.41 3.14
CA GLU A 96 8.34 9.33 1.70
C GLU A 96 7.06 8.99 0.94
N ILE A 97 6.14 8.19 1.51
CA ILE A 97 4.90 7.82 0.82
C ILE A 97 3.85 8.95 0.81
N ARG A 98 4.00 9.99 1.65
CA ARG A 98 2.97 11.04 1.83
C ARG A 98 2.60 11.75 0.53
N ALA A 99 3.61 12.16 -0.25
CA ALA A 99 3.40 12.85 -1.52
C ALA A 99 2.73 11.95 -2.58
N PRO A 100 3.27 10.75 -2.90
CA PRO A 100 2.62 9.87 -3.88
C PRO A 100 1.23 9.40 -3.42
N LEU A 101 1.01 9.14 -2.12
CA LEU A 101 -0.30 8.73 -1.60
C LEU A 101 -1.35 9.82 -1.78
N ARG A 102 -0.99 11.08 -1.54
CA ARG A 102 -1.90 12.21 -1.79
C ARG A 102 -2.34 12.26 -3.25
N LYS A 103 -1.38 12.16 -4.19
CA LYS A 103 -1.66 12.16 -5.63
C LYS A 103 -2.54 10.97 -6.04
N ALA A 104 -2.29 9.79 -5.48
CA ALA A 104 -3.13 8.61 -5.72
C ALA A 104 -4.58 8.84 -5.24
N PHE A 105 -4.77 9.44 -4.06
CA PHE A 105 -6.12 9.79 -3.59
C PHE A 105 -6.81 10.83 -4.47
N GLU A 106 -6.09 11.85 -4.96
CA GLU A 106 -6.62 12.86 -5.89
C GLU A 106 -7.03 12.23 -7.23
N ALA A 107 -6.24 11.29 -7.75
CA ALA A 107 -6.56 10.54 -8.97
C ALA A 107 -7.84 9.72 -8.80
N LEU A 108 -7.99 9.03 -7.65
CA LEU A 108 -9.20 8.27 -7.31
C LEU A 108 -10.43 9.17 -7.20
N ALA A 109 -10.33 10.30 -6.50
CA ALA A 109 -11.42 11.27 -6.39
C ALA A 109 -11.85 11.80 -7.77
N THR A 110 -10.88 12.13 -8.63
CA THR A 110 -11.12 12.59 -10.01
C THR A 110 -11.84 11.51 -10.83
N GLN A 111 -11.41 10.25 -10.74
CA GLN A 111 -12.04 9.13 -11.43
C GLN A 111 -13.50 8.94 -10.99
N HIS A 112 -13.77 9.03 -9.68
CA HIS A 112 -15.12 8.91 -9.13
C HIS A 112 -16.02 10.08 -9.56
N ALA A 113 -15.49 11.31 -9.62
CA ALA A 113 -16.22 12.46 -10.13
C ALA A 113 -16.60 12.31 -11.61
N ARG A 114 -15.69 11.81 -12.46
CA ARG A 114 -15.96 11.54 -13.88
C ARG A 114 -17.04 10.48 -14.07
N ARG A 115 -16.97 9.36 -13.35
CA ARG A 115 -17.99 8.28 -13.42
C ARG A 115 -19.39 8.78 -13.05
N ARG A 116 -19.50 9.65 -12.02
CA ARG A 116 -20.78 10.25 -11.63
C ARG A 116 -21.37 11.20 -12.67
N LYS A 117 -20.53 11.86 -13.48
CA LYS A 117 -20.98 12.72 -14.58
C LYS A 117 -21.45 11.90 -15.79
N LEU A 118 -20.76 10.80 -16.10
CA LEU A 118 -21.07 9.92 -17.25
C LEU A 118 -22.27 8.99 -17.03
N GLY A 119 -22.61 8.64 -15.78
CA GLY A 119 -23.79 7.84 -15.46
C GLY A 119 -25.07 8.66 -15.21
N ARG A 120 -25.11 9.91 -15.66
CA ARG A 120 -26.21 10.85 -15.45
C ARG A 120 -26.87 11.33 -16.76
N ASP A 121 -26.48 10.73 -17.88
CA ASP A 121 -27.13 10.84 -19.20
C ASP A 121 -27.86 9.53 -19.51
#